data_AF-I3X2A1-F1
#
_entry.id   AF-I3X2A1-F1
#
_cell.length_a   1.000
_cell.length_b   1.000
_cell.length_c   1.000
_cell.angle_alpha   90.00
_cell.angle_beta   90.00
_cell.angle_gamma   90.00
#
_symmetry.space_group_name_H-M   'P 1'
#
loop_
_entity.id
_entity.type
_entity.pdbx_description
1 polymer ?
#
loop_
_entity_poly.entity_id
_entity_poly.type
_entity_poly.pdbx_seq_one_letter_code
_entity_poly.pdbx_strand_id
1 'polypeptide(L)'
;MGQGRCFRAAFRGLLGRARHGIRHGRRHHHQGPPPRPRRKRGTQSQAIGRSKGGMTTKILALTDALGNLVRFVLLPGHRFDTVGVPPLIDGVAFGALIADKAFDSNTIIADLDERGAKVVISQHPRRAKPLQFDAEMYRWRHVIENFFCKLKEFKRIAMRADKTDQSFNAIIHLAAAVINSR
;
A
#
# COMPACT_ATOMS: atom_id res chain seq x y z
N MET A 1 27.71 20.25 -5.04
CA MET A 1 27.39 19.02 -5.81
C MET A 1 26.57 18.10 -4.93
N GLY A 2 25.25 18.29 -4.88
CA GLY A 2 24.35 17.55 -4.00
C GLY A 2 23.81 16.31 -4.69
N GLN A 3 24.13 15.13 -4.16
CA GLN A 3 23.64 13.84 -4.66
C GLN A 3 22.11 13.79 -4.58
N GLY A 4 21.45 13.74 -5.74
CA GLY A 4 20.01 13.62 -5.87
C GLY A 4 19.54 12.28 -5.31
N ARG A 5 19.09 12.27 -4.05
CA ARG A 5 18.40 11.14 -3.46
C ARG A 5 16.97 11.11 -3.99
N CYS A 6 16.76 10.36 -5.07
CA CYS A 6 15.46 10.08 -5.64
C CYS A 6 14.73 9.09 -4.71
N PHE A 7 13.60 9.48 -4.11
CA PHE A 7 12.78 8.55 -3.33
C PHE A 7 11.48 8.25 -4.08
N ARG A 8 10.92 7.09 -3.81
CA ARG A 8 9.93 6.50 -4.70
C ARG A 8 8.73 6.02 -3.92
N ALA A 9 7.57 6.66 -4.13
CA ALA A 9 6.32 6.27 -3.52
C ALA A 9 5.33 5.81 -4.58
N ALA A 10 5.06 4.51 -4.65
CA ALA A 10 3.83 4.06 -5.27
C ALA A 10 3.36 2.79 -4.58
N PHE A 11 2.10 2.47 -4.87
CA PHE A 11 1.54 1.13 -5.00
C PHE A 11 0.41 0.81 -4.03
N ARG A 12 -0.55 0.07 -4.61
CA ARG A 12 -1.81 -0.39 -4.04
C ARG A 12 -1.79 -1.91 -3.97
N GLY A 13 -1.45 -2.46 -2.80
CA GLY A 13 -1.67 -3.88 -2.54
C GLY A 13 -3.15 -4.18 -2.30
N LEU A 14 -3.93 -4.43 -3.35
CA LEU A 14 -5.24 -5.06 -3.20
C LEU A 14 -5.02 -6.55 -2.93
N LEU A 15 -5.09 -6.95 -1.66
CA LEU A 15 -5.07 -8.35 -1.27
C LEU A 15 -6.46 -8.94 -1.54
N GLY A 16 -6.68 -9.32 -2.80
CA GLY A 16 -7.88 -10.01 -3.25
C GLY A 16 -7.81 -11.49 -2.87
N ARG A 17 -8.88 -12.00 -2.24
CA ARG A 17 -9.02 -13.45 -1.99
C ARG A 17 -8.96 -14.22 -3.31
N ALA A 18 -8.00 -15.13 -3.44
CA ALA A 18 -8.07 -16.21 -4.42
C ALA A 18 -9.29 -17.08 -4.10
N ARG A 19 -10.21 -17.22 -5.05
CA ARG A 19 -11.35 -18.16 -4.94
C ARG A 19 -10.81 -19.57 -5.17
N HIS A 20 -10.58 -20.32 -4.09
CA HIS A 20 -10.54 -21.79 -4.17
C HIS A 20 -11.85 -22.32 -3.63
N GLY A 21 -12.69 -22.80 -4.55
CA GLY A 21 -13.90 -23.54 -4.21
C GLY A 21 -13.52 -24.93 -3.74
N ILE A 22 -13.62 -25.17 -2.44
CA ILE A 22 -13.54 -26.52 -1.88
C ILE A 22 -14.98 -26.97 -1.64
N ARG A 23 -15.46 -27.92 -2.47
CA ARG A 23 -16.65 -28.72 -2.17
C ARG A 23 -16.25 -29.79 -1.16
N HIS A 24 -16.80 -29.75 0.05
CA HIS A 24 -16.87 -30.91 0.93
C HIS A 24 -18.30 -31.12 1.41
N GLY A 25 -18.73 -32.38 1.35
CA GLY A 25 -20.10 -32.83 1.52
C GLY A 25 -20.65 -32.61 2.93
N ARG A 26 -21.95 -32.29 2.96
CA ARG A 26 -22.79 -32.38 4.16
C ARG A 26 -22.86 -33.83 4.64
N ARG A 27 -22.59 -34.08 5.93
CA ARG A 27 -23.46 -34.88 6.81
C ARG A 27 -23.42 -34.26 8.22
N HIS A 28 -24.59 -33.96 8.76
CA HIS A 28 -24.81 -33.28 10.04
C HIS A 28 -24.74 -34.27 11.21
N HIS A 29 -24.34 -33.83 12.41
CA HIS A 29 -25.15 -33.99 13.63
C HIS A 29 -24.63 -33.10 14.78
N HIS A 30 -25.60 -32.49 15.48
CA HIS A 30 -25.56 -31.60 16.65
C HIS A 30 -25.35 -30.09 16.41
N GLN A 31 -26.46 -29.35 16.57
CA GLN A 31 -26.50 -27.90 16.67
C GLN A 31 -25.94 -27.47 18.03
N GLY A 32 -24.76 -26.84 18.03
CA GLY A 32 -24.30 -26.05 19.17
C GLY A 32 -25.14 -24.78 19.33
N PRO A 33 -25.22 -24.21 20.54
CA PRO A 33 -26.05 -23.03 20.81
C PRO A 33 -25.66 -21.84 19.92
N PRO A 34 -26.62 -20.96 19.57
CA PRO A 34 -26.36 -19.86 18.66
C PRO A 34 -25.29 -18.91 19.24
N PRO A 35 -24.36 -18.41 18.42
CA PRO A 35 -23.39 -17.44 18.86
C PRO A 35 -24.13 -16.15 19.27
N ARG A 36 -24.16 -15.88 20.58
CA ARG A 36 -24.59 -14.58 21.12
C ARG A 36 -23.85 -13.47 20.38
N PRO A 37 -24.50 -12.33 20.07
CA PRO A 37 -23.84 -11.22 19.39
C PRO A 37 -22.97 -10.46 20.41
N ARG A 38 -21.86 -11.08 20.84
CA ARG A 38 -20.72 -10.31 21.31
C ARG A 38 -20.22 -9.56 20.08
N ARG A 39 -20.59 -8.28 19.98
CA ARG A 39 -20.09 -7.35 18.96
C ARG A 39 -18.56 -7.31 19.14
N LYS A 40 -17.82 -8.16 18.41
CA LYS A 40 -16.36 -8.11 18.34
C LYS A 40 -16.02 -6.78 17.69
N ARG A 41 -15.84 -5.74 18.51
CA ARG A 41 -15.35 -4.42 18.10
C ARG A 41 -13.93 -4.46 17.50
N GLY A 42 -13.28 -5.63 17.52
CA GLY A 42 -11.89 -5.80 17.10
C GLY A 42 -11.59 -5.54 15.63
N THR A 43 -12.57 -5.48 14.71
CA THR A 43 -12.33 -5.09 13.31
C THR A 43 -12.56 -3.61 13.02
N GLN A 44 -13.23 -2.86 13.92
CA GLN A 44 -13.52 -1.43 13.70
C GLN A 44 -12.31 -0.53 13.96
N SER A 45 -11.34 -0.99 14.74
CA SER A 45 -10.11 -0.26 15.08
C SER A 45 -8.90 -0.69 14.25
N GLN A 46 -9.09 -1.52 13.22
CA GLN A 46 -8.01 -2.03 12.38
C GLN A 46 -8.15 -1.43 10.98
N ALA A 47 -7.07 -1.42 10.20
CA ALA A 47 -6.99 -0.96 8.82
C ALA A 47 -7.67 -1.95 7.85
N ILE A 48 -8.88 -2.41 8.20
CA ILE A 48 -9.69 -3.34 7.44
C ILE A 48 -10.94 -2.60 6.99
N GLY A 49 -11.17 -2.53 5.68
CA GLY A 49 -12.32 -1.85 5.10
C GLY A 49 -13.05 -2.71 4.08
N ARG A 50 -14.35 -2.43 3.87
CA ARG A 50 -15.15 -3.08 2.82
C ARG A 50 -14.79 -2.52 1.45
N SER A 51 -14.44 -3.39 0.52
CA SER A 51 -14.25 -3.08 -0.91
C SER A 51 -15.17 -3.95 -1.78
N LYS A 52 -15.22 -3.71 -3.09
CA LYS A 52 -15.98 -4.56 -4.04
C LYS A 52 -15.57 -6.04 -3.98
N GLY A 53 -14.33 -6.34 -3.59
CA GLY A 53 -13.80 -7.70 -3.45
C GLY A 53 -13.93 -8.30 -2.05
N GLY A 54 -14.60 -7.63 -1.11
CA GLY A 54 -14.71 -8.04 0.30
C GLY A 54 -13.88 -7.19 1.25
N MET A 55 -13.61 -7.74 2.45
CA MET A 55 -12.83 -7.07 3.49
C MET A 55 -11.35 -7.07 3.13
N THR A 56 -10.76 -5.89 2.95
CA THR A 56 -9.37 -5.73 2.52
C THR A 56 -8.65 -4.63 3.29
N THR A 57 -7.32 -4.74 3.30
CA THR A 57 -6.37 -3.73 3.76
C THR A 57 -5.54 -3.31 2.56
N LYS A 58 -5.22 -2.02 2.46
CA LYS A 58 -4.27 -1.48 1.51
C LYS A 58 -2.96 -1.23 2.23
N ILE A 59 -1.86 -1.62 1.60
CA ILE A 59 -0.51 -1.25 2.00
C ILE A 59 -0.08 -0.15 1.05
N LEU A 60 0.15 1.04 1.57
CA LEU A 60 0.78 2.14 0.86
C LEU A 60 2.23 2.21 1.32
N ALA A 61 3.21 2.07 0.42
CA ALA A 61 4.62 2.01 0.77
C ALA A 61 5.45 3.07 0.05
N LEU A 62 6.53 3.44 0.71
CA LEU A 62 7.60 4.31 0.22
C LEU A 62 8.90 3.50 0.23
N THR A 63 9.59 3.46 -0.91
CA THR A 63 10.93 2.89 -1.02
C THR A 63 11.95 3.95 -1.41
N ASP A 64 13.22 3.67 -1.13
CA ASP A 64 14.33 4.42 -1.71
C ASP A 64 14.56 4.03 -3.18
N ALA A 65 15.61 4.61 -3.79
CA ALA A 65 16.02 4.31 -5.16
C ALA A 65 16.55 2.87 -5.36
N LEU A 66 16.94 2.18 -4.29
CA LEU A 66 17.46 0.82 -4.31
C LEU A 66 16.33 -0.22 -4.13
N GLY A 67 15.14 0.22 -3.75
CA GLY A 67 13.98 -0.63 -3.51
C GLY A 67 13.83 -1.07 -2.06
N ASN A 68 14.59 -0.48 -1.13
CA ASN A 68 14.44 -0.75 0.29
C ASN A 68 13.20 -0.02 0.83
N LEU A 69 12.39 -0.73 1.62
CA LEU A 69 11.26 -0.12 2.31
C LEU A 69 11.73 0.94 3.31
N VAL A 70 11.25 2.17 3.14
CA VAL A 70 11.52 3.31 4.04
C VAL A 70 10.38 3.45 5.06
N ARG A 71 9.14 3.48 4.57
CA ARG A 71 7.94 3.59 5.39
C ARG A 71 6.76 2.96 4.67
N PHE A 72 5.75 2.53 5.42
CA PHE A 72 4.45 2.21 4.87
C PHE A 72 3.32 2.65 5.81
N VAL A 73 2.13 2.75 5.25
CA VAL A 73 0.88 3.07 5.95
C VAL A 73 -0.15 2.02 5.56
N LEU A 74 -0.84 1.47 6.56
CA LEU A 74 -2.00 0.61 6.34
C LEU A 74 -3.27 1.46 6.26
N LEU A 75 -4.08 1.21 5.22
CA LEU A 75 -5.37 1.87 5.05
C LEU A 75 -6.50 0.83 4.93
N PRO A 76 -7.70 1.09 5.49
CA PRO A 76 -8.89 0.31 5.17
C PRO A 76 -9.17 0.28 3.66
N GLY A 77 -9.62 -0.87 3.14
CA GLY A 77 -9.86 -1.11 1.72
C GLY A 77 -10.72 -0.09 0.97
N HIS A 78 -11.62 0.63 1.66
CA HIS A 78 -12.46 1.68 1.07
C HIS A 78 -11.80 3.06 1.03
N ARG A 79 -10.73 3.31 1.79
CA ARG A 79 -10.12 4.65 1.90
C ARG A 79 -9.43 5.03 0.59
N PHE A 80 -9.43 6.31 0.27
CA PHE A 80 -8.65 6.85 -0.84
C PHE A 80 -7.16 6.82 -0.50
N ASP A 81 -6.33 6.49 -1.49
CA ASP A 81 -4.88 6.29 -1.30
C ASP A 81 -4.18 7.62 -0.96
N THR A 82 -4.70 8.73 -1.50
CA THR A 82 -4.26 10.11 -1.24
C THR A 82 -4.19 10.45 0.26
N VAL A 83 -5.09 9.90 1.08
CA VAL A 83 -5.13 10.15 2.53
C VAL A 83 -3.91 9.57 3.24
N GLY A 84 -3.30 8.51 2.69
CA GLY A 84 -2.11 7.91 3.26
C GLY A 84 -0.81 8.61 2.88
N VAL A 85 -0.82 9.53 1.91
CA VAL A 85 0.41 10.17 1.41
C VAL A 85 1.04 11.10 2.45
N PRO A 86 0.32 12.05 3.07
CA PRO A 86 0.94 12.94 4.06
C PRO A 86 1.69 12.20 5.18
N PRO A 87 1.11 11.21 5.89
CA PRO A 87 1.85 10.48 6.92
C PRO A 87 2.98 9.58 6.35
N LEU A 88 2.93 9.22 5.08
CA LEU A 88 3.97 8.41 4.43
C LEU A 88 5.25 9.22 4.19
N ILE A 89 5.13 10.50 3.83
CA ILE A 89 6.25 11.38 3.47
C ILE A 89 6.65 12.37 4.58
N ASP A 90 5.92 12.37 5.70
CA ASP A 90 6.18 13.24 6.83
C ASP A 90 7.58 13.00 7.44
N GLY A 91 8.36 14.08 7.60
CA GLY A 91 9.73 14.04 8.12
C GLY A 91 10.73 13.27 7.24
N VAL A 92 10.40 12.92 6.00
CA VAL A 92 11.32 12.25 5.06
C VAL A 92 11.89 13.27 4.09
N ALA A 93 13.21 13.35 4.00
CA ALA A 93 13.90 14.20 3.03
C ALA A 93 14.15 13.44 1.72
N PHE A 94 13.72 14.01 0.60
CA PHE A 94 13.88 13.42 -0.73
C PHE A 94 13.91 14.48 -1.83
N GLY A 95 14.63 14.22 -2.92
CA GLY A 95 14.77 15.15 -4.05
C GLY A 95 13.73 14.96 -5.15
N ALA A 96 13.06 13.81 -5.20
CA ALA A 96 11.99 13.53 -6.16
C ALA A 96 11.01 12.51 -5.57
N LEU A 97 9.76 12.54 -6.03
CA LEU A 97 8.73 11.55 -5.73
C LEU A 97 8.16 10.97 -7.03
N ILE A 98 8.36 9.66 -7.24
CA ILE A 98 7.78 8.94 -8.38
C ILE A 98 6.54 8.19 -7.93
N ALA A 99 5.36 8.53 -8.48
CA ALA A 99 4.08 7.92 -8.09
C ALA A 99 3.11 7.63 -9.25
N ASP A 100 2.19 6.71 -9.02
CA ASP A 100 1.12 6.38 -9.96
C ASP A 100 0.07 7.49 -10.09
N LYS A 101 -0.71 7.42 -11.17
CA LYS A 101 -1.81 8.34 -11.47
C LYS A 101 -2.85 8.51 -10.37
N ALA A 102 -3.05 7.50 -9.53
CA ALA A 102 -3.98 7.60 -8.39
C ALA A 102 -3.56 8.66 -7.35
N PHE A 103 -2.29 9.11 -7.40
CA PHE A 103 -1.72 10.13 -6.53
C PHE A 103 -1.65 11.50 -7.21
N ASP A 104 -2.21 11.65 -8.42
CA ASP A 104 -2.34 12.94 -9.10
C ASP A 104 -3.39 13.81 -8.38
N SER A 105 -2.94 14.47 -7.31
CA SER A 105 -3.72 15.43 -6.52
C SER A 105 -2.98 16.76 -6.45
N ASN A 106 -3.71 17.86 -6.63
CA ASN A 106 -3.17 19.20 -6.47
C ASN A 106 -2.61 19.44 -5.06
N THR A 107 -3.22 18.83 -4.04
CA THR A 107 -2.74 18.93 -2.65
C THR A 107 -1.40 18.24 -2.44
N ILE A 108 -1.20 17.05 -3.03
CA ILE A 108 0.07 16.33 -2.94
C ILE A 108 1.15 17.10 -3.70
N ILE A 109 0.81 17.62 -4.87
CA ILE A 109 1.74 18.35 -5.72
C ILE A 109 2.19 19.64 -5.04
N ALA A 110 1.26 20.40 -4.43
CA ALA A 110 1.61 21.60 -3.68
C ALA A 110 2.56 21.32 -2.50
N ASP A 111 2.31 20.24 -1.73
CA ASP A 111 3.21 19.81 -0.64
C ASP A 111 4.60 19.40 -1.16
N LEU A 112 4.67 18.75 -2.33
CA LEU A 112 5.96 18.39 -2.94
C LEU A 112 6.73 19.61 -3.47
N ASP A 113 6.02 20.57 -4.06
CA ASP A 113 6.61 21.82 -4.53
C ASP A 113 7.14 22.65 -3.35
N GLU A 114 6.41 22.73 -2.23
CA GLU A 114 6.84 23.41 -1.00
C GLU A 114 8.10 22.76 -0.41
N ARG A 115 8.23 21.43 -0.53
CA ARG A 115 9.43 20.69 -0.12
C ARG A 115 10.61 20.84 -1.10
N GLY A 116 10.40 21.44 -2.26
CA GLY A 116 11.40 21.49 -3.34
C GLY A 116 11.69 20.13 -3.97
N ALA A 117 10.76 19.17 -3.86
CA ALA A 117 10.91 17.83 -4.41
C ALA A 117 10.35 17.74 -5.83
N LYS A 118 11.08 17.13 -6.75
CA LYS A 118 10.61 16.91 -8.12
C LYS A 118 9.39 15.99 -8.15
N VAL A 119 8.28 16.47 -8.72
CA VAL A 119 7.05 15.70 -8.92
C VAL A 119 7.16 14.83 -10.17
N VAL A 120 7.18 13.51 -10.02
CA VAL A 120 7.19 12.55 -11.14
C VAL A 120 5.98 11.62 -11.03
N ILE A 121 4.81 12.21 -11.21
CA ILE A 121 3.52 11.52 -11.08
C ILE A 121 2.86 11.43 -12.45
N SER A 122 2.40 10.24 -12.84
CA SER A 122 1.60 10.10 -14.06
C SER A 122 0.30 10.90 -13.93
N GLN A 123 -0.07 11.65 -14.96
CA GLN A 123 -1.18 12.60 -14.86
C GLN A 123 -2.49 12.02 -15.39
N HIS A 124 -3.61 12.46 -14.81
CA HIS A 124 -4.94 12.18 -15.33
C HIS A 124 -5.13 12.93 -16.67
N PRO A 125 -5.63 12.28 -17.74
CA PRO A 125 -5.72 12.91 -19.06
C PRO A 125 -6.65 14.13 -19.08
N ARG A 126 -7.58 14.23 -18.12
CA ARG A 126 -8.51 15.36 -17.96
C ARG A 126 -8.02 16.44 -17.00
N ARG A 127 -6.75 16.40 -16.60
CA ARG A 127 -6.18 17.43 -15.73
C ARG A 127 -6.21 18.77 -16.47
N ALA A 128 -6.78 19.79 -15.83
CA ALA A 128 -6.96 21.11 -16.44
C ALA A 128 -5.63 21.81 -16.76
N LYS A 129 -4.60 21.59 -15.93
CA LYS A 129 -3.26 22.17 -16.09
C LYS A 129 -2.21 21.05 -16.08
N PRO A 130 -1.78 20.55 -17.25
CA PRO A 130 -0.72 19.55 -17.32
C PRO A 130 0.57 20.08 -16.70
N LEU A 131 1.29 19.23 -15.96
CA LEU A 131 2.63 19.54 -15.46
C LEU A 131 3.69 18.98 -16.39
N GLN A 132 4.91 19.50 -16.29
CA GLN A 132 6.07 18.85 -16.90
C GLN A 132 6.23 17.43 -16.33
N PHE A 133 6.41 16.47 -17.22
CA PHE A 133 6.48 15.05 -16.88
C PHE A 133 7.78 14.45 -17.38
N ASP A 134 8.59 13.93 -16.47
CA ASP A 134 9.85 13.26 -16.77
C ASP A 134 9.61 11.76 -16.98
N ALA A 135 9.47 11.36 -18.25
CA ALA A 135 9.20 9.98 -18.63
C ALA A 135 10.37 9.03 -18.29
N GLU A 136 11.61 9.49 -18.39
CA GLU A 136 12.79 8.68 -18.07
C GLU A 136 12.87 8.41 -16.58
N MET A 137 12.68 9.43 -15.74
CA MET A 137 12.61 9.24 -14.30
C MET A 137 11.39 8.38 -13.91
N TYR A 138 10.27 8.50 -14.63
CA TYR A 138 9.11 7.64 -14.38
C TYR A 138 9.37 6.15 -14.65
N ARG A 139 10.29 5.77 -15.55
CA ARG A 139 10.67 4.35 -15.77
C ARG A 139 11.21 3.66 -14.51
N TRP A 140 11.75 4.43 -13.56
CA TRP A 140 12.24 3.91 -12.28
C TRP A 140 11.11 3.36 -11.40
N ARG A 141 9.84 3.70 -11.71
CA ARG A 141 8.79 2.71 -12.00
C ARG A 141 8.82 1.30 -11.40
N HIS A 142 9.72 0.52 -11.94
CA HIS A 142 9.84 -0.89 -11.68
C HIS A 142 10.37 -1.19 -10.27
N VAL A 143 11.13 -0.30 -9.63
CA VAL A 143 11.75 -0.56 -8.31
C VAL A 143 10.73 -0.94 -7.23
N ILE A 144 9.73 -0.09 -6.97
CA ILE A 144 8.62 -0.38 -6.06
C ILE A 144 7.73 -1.53 -6.53
N GLU A 145 7.53 -1.69 -7.84
CA GLU A 145 6.73 -2.78 -8.39
C GLU A 145 7.39 -4.12 -8.07
N ASN A 146 8.72 -4.21 -8.25
CA ASN A 146 9.54 -5.35 -7.87
C ASN A 146 9.50 -5.62 -6.37
N PHE A 147 9.57 -4.56 -5.53
CA PHE A 147 9.39 -4.71 -4.08
C PHE A 147 8.04 -5.36 -3.75
N PHE A 148 6.95 -4.89 -4.34
CA PHE A 148 5.63 -5.48 -4.09
C PHE A 148 5.46 -6.87 -4.69
N CYS A 149 6.11 -7.19 -5.81
CA CYS A 149 6.17 -8.54 -6.35
C CYS A 149 6.79 -9.48 -5.31
N LYS A 150 7.98 -9.15 -4.79
CA LYS A 150 8.64 -9.93 -3.73
C LYS A 150 7.82 -9.99 -2.44
N LEU A 151 7.22 -8.87 -2.02
CA LEU A 151 6.40 -8.80 -0.81
C LEU A 151 5.17 -9.74 -0.90
N LYS A 152 4.63 -9.96 -2.10
CA LYS A 152 3.48 -10.85 -2.32
C LYS A 152 3.86 -12.33 -2.36
N GLU A 153 5.15 -12.69 -2.44
CA GLU A 153 5.60 -14.08 -2.28
C GLU A 153 5.32 -14.61 -0.86
N PHE A 154 5.29 -13.71 0.12
CA PHE A 154 4.97 -14.04 1.51
C PHE A 154 3.47 -14.29 1.66
N LYS A 155 3.07 -15.57 1.69
CA LYS A 155 1.66 -16.01 1.77
C LYS A 155 0.85 -15.34 2.89
N ARG A 156 1.45 -15.10 4.07
CA ARG A 156 0.79 -14.40 5.19
C ARG A 156 0.40 -12.97 4.81
N ILE A 157 1.25 -12.28 4.05
CA ILE A 157 0.98 -10.94 3.53
C ILE A 157 -0.06 -11.03 2.42
N ALA A 158 0.17 -11.86 1.40
CA ALA A 158 -0.70 -12.03 0.24
C ALA A 158 -2.17 -12.34 0.60
N MET A 159 -2.39 -13.06 1.70
CA MET A 159 -3.73 -13.43 2.16
C MET A 159 -4.33 -12.48 3.21
N ARG A 160 -3.60 -11.46 3.67
CA ARG A 160 -3.93 -10.69 4.89
C ARG A 160 -4.32 -11.64 6.04
N ALA A 161 -3.42 -12.57 6.39
CA ALA A 161 -3.73 -13.65 7.34
C ALA A 161 -3.85 -13.17 8.80
N ASP A 162 -3.13 -12.12 9.17
CA ASP A 162 -3.15 -11.58 10.52
C ASP A 162 -4.47 -10.87 10.85
N LYS A 163 -4.91 -10.93 12.11
CA LYS A 163 -6.18 -10.30 12.54
C LYS A 163 -6.00 -8.84 12.96
N THR A 164 -4.83 -8.50 13.49
CA THR A 164 -4.50 -7.17 13.98
C THR A 164 -3.56 -6.47 13.01
N ASP A 165 -3.53 -5.14 13.07
CA ASP A 165 -2.60 -4.32 12.31
C ASP A 165 -1.20 -4.39 12.91
N GLN A 166 -1.07 -4.53 14.23
CA GLN A 166 0.24 -4.68 14.87
C GLN A 166 0.97 -5.92 14.35
N SER A 167 0.31 -7.09 14.33
CA SER A 167 0.92 -8.32 13.80
C SER A 167 1.16 -8.22 12.30
N PHE A 168 0.28 -7.54 11.56
CA PHE A 168 0.45 -7.34 10.13
C PHE A 168 1.60 -6.39 9.79
N ASN A 169 1.76 -5.32 10.57
CA ASN A 169 2.87 -4.40 10.46
C ASN A 169 4.18 -5.13 10.73
N ALA A 170 4.24 -5.92 11.80
CA ALA A 170 5.43 -6.69 12.15
C ALA A 170 5.84 -7.66 11.02
N ILE A 171 4.89 -8.38 10.41
CA ILE A 171 5.23 -9.30 9.31
C ILE A 171 5.66 -8.57 8.04
N ILE A 172 5.12 -7.38 7.75
CA ILE A 172 5.56 -6.55 6.62
C ILE A 172 6.99 -6.07 6.85
N HIS A 173 7.32 -5.56 8.04
CA HIS A 173 8.68 -5.17 8.37
C HIS A 173 9.66 -6.35 8.27
N LEU A 174 9.29 -7.52 8.79
CA LEU A 174 10.11 -8.72 8.69
C LEU A 174 10.34 -9.13 7.24
N ALA A 175 9.29 -9.17 6.42
CA ALA A 175 9.40 -9.51 5.01
C ALA A 175 10.28 -8.49 4.26
N ALA A 176 10.13 -7.20 4.54
CA ALA A 176 10.97 -6.16 3.96
C ALA A 176 12.45 -6.32 4.33
N ALA A 177 12.76 -6.65 5.59
CA ALA A 177 14.12 -6.93 6.02
C ALA A 177 14.74 -8.13 5.26
N VAL A 178 13.97 -9.21 5.06
CA VAL A 178 14.40 -10.38 4.28
C VAL A 178 14.57 -10.05 2.79
N ILE A 179 13.73 -9.17 2.24
CA ILE A 179 13.86 -8.71 0.85
C ILE A 179 15.13 -7.90 0.65
N ASN A 180 15.48 -7.04 1.62
CA ASN A 180 16.65 -6.17 1.56
C ASN A 180 17.97 -6.92 1.85
N SER A 181 17.92 -8.09 2.49
CA SER A 181 19.11 -8.87 2.85
C SER A 181 19.59 -9.84 1.75
N ARG A 182 18.89 -9.89 0.61
CA ARG A 182 19.20 -10.77 -0.52
C ARG A 182 19.83 -9.99 -1.66
#